data_AF-A0A2Y9C7K7-F1
#
_entry.id   AF-A0A2Y9C7K7-F1
#
_cell.length_a   1.000
_cell.length_b   1.000
_cell.length_c   1.000
_cell.angle_alpha   90.00
_cell.angle_beta   90.00
_cell.angle_gamma   90.00
#
_symmetry.space_group_name_H-M   'P 1'
#
loop_
_entity.id
_entity.type
_entity.pdbx_description
1 polymer ?
#
loop_
_entity_poly.entity_id
_entity_poly.type
_entity_poly.pdbx_seq_one_letter_code
_entity_poly.pdbx_strand_id
1 'polypeptide(L)'
;MRLAFILALPFFGAACVPMTDGAVTRADLEGPPRVASVDASPNRVVIRVSDGARCTAERPEGVLAGWSGVTEEECGYVLPFTVEFHQGGVASRFIIEDPTGVPVGPDGGPGPRAEVFVTDIDGVRRLFFSPLGPNVRFEKRPAASS
;
A
#
# COMPACT_ATOMS: atom_id res chain seq x y z
N MET A 1 -56.04 -62.27 -1.80
CA MET A 1 -54.68 -61.82 -1.37
C MET A 1 -54.34 -60.54 -2.12
N ARG A 2 -54.29 -59.41 -1.40
CA ARG A 2 -53.98 -58.08 -1.95
C ARG A 2 -52.47 -57.85 -1.80
N LEU A 3 -51.72 -57.73 -2.90
CA LEU A 3 -50.34 -57.24 -2.87
C LEU A 3 -50.36 -55.73 -3.10
N ALA A 4 -49.97 -54.98 -2.07
CA ALA A 4 -49.78 -53.54 -2.11
C ALA A 4 -48.43 -53.22 -2.75
N PHE A 5 -48.44 -52.49 -3.87
CA PHE A 5 -47.26 -51.87 -4.47
C PHE A 5 -47.01 -50.54 -3.75
N ILE A 6 -46.01 -50.50 -2.88
CA ILE A 6 -45.57 -49.27 -2.21
C ILE A 6 -44.60 -48.54 -3.16
N LEU A 7 -45.01 -47.36 -3.60
CA LEU A 7 -44.18 -46.34 -4.24
C LEU A 7 -42.98 -45.98 -3.35
N ALA A 8 -41.76 -46.09 -3.87
CA ALA A 8 -40.57 -45.51 -3.28
C ALA A 8 -40.10 -44.34 -4.17
N LEU A 9 -40.46 -43.11 -3.78
CA LEU A 9 -39.84 -41.89 -4.27
C LEU A 9 -38.47 -41.71 -3.61
N PRO A 10 -37.40 -41.37 -4.35
CA PRO A 10 -36.17 -40.90 -3.74
C PRO A 10 -36.34 -39.43 -3.34
N PHE A 11 -36.64 -39.21 -2.07
CA PHE A 11 -36.36 -37.95 -1.37
C PHE A 11 -34.93 -38.06 -0.85
N PHE A 12 -33.98 -37.23 -1.28
CA PHE A 12 -32.68 -36.88 -0.65
C PHE A 12 -31.80 -36.27 -1.76
N GLY A 13 -31.21 -35.08 -1.69
CA GLY A 13 -31.29 -33.99 -0.74
C GLY A 13 -30.68 -32.77 -1.46
N ALA A 14 -31.38 -31.64 -1.42
CA ALA A 14 -30.81 -30.38 -1.86
C ALA A 14 -29.73 -29.98 -0.84
N ALA A 15 -28.46 -30.14 -1.20
CA ALA A 15 -27.37 -29.53 -0.47
C ALA A 15 -27.45 -28.02 -0.69
N CYS A 16 -28.14 -27.31 0.22
CA CYS A 16 -27.94 -25.89 0.40
C CYS A 16 -26.49 -25.69 0.84
N VAL A 17 -25.60 -25.40 -0.10
CA VAL A 17 -24.29 -24.84 0.22
C VAL A 17 -24.56 -23.43 0.76
N PRO A 18 -24.27 -23.12 2.02
CA PRO A 18 -24.30 -21.73 2.44
C PRO A 18 -23.26 -21.00 1.59
N MET A 19 -23.71 -20.03 0.80
CA MET A 19 -22.83 -18.96 0.36
C MET A 19 -22.33 -18.30 1.64
N THR A 20 -21.14 -18.71 2.08
CA THR A 20 -20.30 -17.87 2.91
C THR A 20 -20.06 -16.62 2.11
N ASP A 21 -20.89 -15.60 2.37
CA ASP A 21 -20.51 -14.22 2.15
C ASP A 21 -19.09 -14.10 2.66
N GLY A 22 -18.17 -13.81 1.75
CA GLY A 22 -16.79 -13.48 2.06
C GLY A 22 -16.76 -12.18 2.84
N ALA A 23 -17.23 -12.22 4.08
CA ALA A 23 -16.72 -11.35 5.11
C ALA A 23 -15.22 -11.58 5.09
N VAL A 24 -14.49 -10.61 4.56
CA VAL A 24 -13.07 -10.47 4.78
C VAL A 24 -12.93 -10.40 6.29
N THR A 25 -12.77 -11.55 6.94
CA THR A 25 -12.31 -11.63 8.30
C THR A 25 -10.96 -10.96 8.25
N ARG A 26 -10.90 -9.72 8.75
CA ARG A 26 -9.69 -9.01 9.10
C ARG A 26 -8.81 -10.06 9.76
N ALA A 27 -7.88 -10.62 9.00
CA ALA A 27 -6.96 -11.60 9.55
C ALA A 27 -6.37 -10.90 10.76
N ASP A 28 -6.54 -11.48 11.95
CA ASP A 28 -5.70 -11.12 13.08
C ASP A 28 -4.29 -11.34 12.56
N LEU A 29 -3.65 -10.25 12.15
CA LEU A 29 -2.29 -10.23 11.66
C LEU A 29 -1.46 -10.59 12.88
N GLU A 30 -1.16 -11.88 13.04
CA GLU A 30 -0.39 -12.40 14.16
C GLU A 30 0.96 -11.69 14.20
N GLY A 31 1.11 -10.79 15.17
CA GLY A 31 2.32 -10.00 15.37
C GLY A 31 2.03 -8.60 15.91
N PRO A 32 3.04 -7.94 16.50
CA PRO A 32 2.91 -6.55 16.89
C PRO A 32 2.61 -5.66 15.65
N PRO A 33 1.85 -4.57 15.79
CA PRO A 33 1.51 -3.68 14.68
C PRO A 33 2.76 -3.20 13.91
N ARG A 34 2.66 -3.13 12.59
CA ARG A 34 3.75 -2.72 11.66
C ARG A 34 3.20 -1.87 10.55
N VAL A 35 4.06 -1.06 9.93
CA VAL A 35 3.70 -0.37 8.69
C VAL A 35 3.42 -1.41 7.60
N ALA A 36 2.20 -1.40 7.09
CA ALA A 36 1.71 -2.32 6.07
C ALA A 36 1.82 -1.74 4.66
N SER A 37 1.53 -0.44 4.49
CA SER A 37 1.67 0.24 3.20
C SER A 37 1.84 1.74 3.36
N VAL A 38 2.36 2.39 2.30
CA VAL A 38 2.55 3.85 2.23
C VAL A 38 2.09 4.37 0.88
N ASP A 39 1.19 5.35 0.90
CA ASP A 39 0.79 6.14 -0.24
C ASP A 39 1.35 7.56 -0.10
N ALA A 40 2.03 8.06 -1.12
CA ALA A 40 2.62 9.39 -1.09
C ALA A 40 2.27 10.19 -2.34
N SER A 41 1.93 11.46 -2.12
CA SER A 41 1.66 12.47 -3.14
C SER A 41 2.53 13.70 -2.86
N PRO A 42 2.68 14.63 -3.82
CA PRO A 42 3.45 15.87 -3.61
C PRO A 42 2.97 16.79 -2.50
N ASN A 43 1.80 16.54 -1.89
CA ASN A 43 1.30 17.33 -0.78
C ASN A 43 1.07 16.54 0.51
N ARG A 44 1.07 15.20 0.47
CA ARG A 44 0.60 14.37 1.59
C ARG A 44 1.19 12.96 1.56
N VAL A 45 1.48 12.43 2.74
CA VAL A 45 1.79 11.02 2.99
C VAL A 45 0.65 10.37 3.79
N VAL A 46 0.29 9.14 3.43
CA VAL A 46 -0.64 8.28 4.14
C VAL A 46 0.06 6.95 4.44
N ILE A 47 0.16 6.60 5.71
CA ILE A 47 0.77 5.35 6.20
C ILE A 47 -0.33 4.48 6.78
N ARG A 48 -0.42 3.22 6.33
CA ARG A 48 -1.33 2.22 6.88
C ARG A 48 -0.56 1.29 7.79
N VAL A 49 -1.08 1.08 8.99
CA VAL A 49 -0.55 0.11 9.95
C VAL A 49 -1.37 -1.18 9.86
N SER A 50 -0.75 -2.32 10.14
CA SER A 50 -1.37 -3.65 10.06
C SER A 50 -2.59 -3.83 10.97
N ASP A 51 -2.67 -3.08 12.07
CA ASP A 51 -3.86 -3.04 12.93
C ASP A 51 -5.05 -2.25 12.32
N GLY A 52 -4.81 -1.61 11.17
CA GLY A 52 -5.76 -0.80 10.41
C GLY A 52 -5.73 0.70 10.71
N ALA A 53 -4.80 1.18 11.54
CA ALA A 53 -4.61 2.61 11.73
C ALA A 53 -4.21 3.31 10.43
N ARG A 54 -4.67 4.56 10.27
CA ARG A 54 -4.37 5.42 9.13
C ARG A 54 -3.70 6.68 9.64
N CYS A 55 -2.39 6.77 9.41
CA CYS A 55 -1.59 7.91 9.79
C CYS A 55 -1.34 8.83 8.60
N THR A 56 -1.48 10.14 8.81
CA THR A 56 -1.36 11.16 7.77
C THR A 56 -0.33 12.20 8.14
N ALA A 57 0.26 12.83 7.12
CA ALA A 57 1.08 14.02 7.29
C ALA A 57 1.04 14.85 6.01
N GLU A 58 0.80 16.16 6.16
CA GLU A 58 0.84 17.12 5.07
C GLU A 58 2.26 17.67 4.85
N ARG A 59 2.54 18.09 3.62
CA ARG A 59 3.77 18.79 3.28
C ARG A 59 3.83 20.14 4.00
N PRO A 60 4.94 20.48 4.65
CA PRO A 60 5.14 21.83 5.19
C PRO A 60 5.07 22.90 4.10
N GLU A 61 4.47 24.05 4.41
CA GLU A 61 4.40 25.17 3.47
C GLU A 61 5.81 25.63 3.02
N GLY A 62 5.95 25.98 1.74
CA GLY A 62 7.21 26.46 1.18
C GLY A 62 8.23 25.36 0.81
N VAL A 63 7.96 24.09 1.10
CA VAL A 63 8.83 22.98 0.67
C VAL A 63 8.48 22.55 -0.75
N LEU A 64 9.45 22.61 -1.66
CA LEU A 64 9.25 22.38 -3.11
C LEU A 64 9.67 20.98 -3.58
N ALA A 65 10.38 20.22 -2.75
CA ALA A 65 10.94 18.91 -3.10
C ALA A 65 10.54 17.87 -2.04
N GLY A 66 11.24 16.73 -2.01
CA GLY A 66 11.12 15.77 -0.93
C GLY A 66 11.20 16.43 0.45
N TRP A 67 10.52 15.85 1.43
CA TRP A 67 10.42 16.41 2.79
C TRP A 67 10.45 15.31 3.84
N SER A 68 10.66 15.71 5.09
CA SER A 68 10.61 14.82 6.25
C SER A 68 9.58 15.32 7.24
N GLY A 69 9.05 14.43 8.06
CA GLY A 69 8.06 14.78 9.06
C GLY A 69 7.76 13.63 10.02
N VAL A 70 6.74 13.85 10.84
CA VAL A 70 6.11 12.84 11.68
C VAL A 70 4.62 12.83 11.36
N THR A 71 3.98 11.68 11.53
CA THR A 71 2.53 11.55 11.35
C THR A 71 1.76 12.33 12.40
N GLU A 72 0.55 12.77 12.04
CA GLU A 72 -0.41 13.39 12.95
C GLU A 72 -0.74 12.46 14.13
N GLU A 73 -0.88 13.03 15.32
CA GLU A 73 -1.09 12.28 16.57
C GLU A 73 -2.41 11.49 16.59
N GLU A 74 -3.39 11.93 15.81
CA GLU A 74 -4.77 11.41 15.77
C GLU A 74 -4.85 9.93 15.34
N CYS A 75 -3.82 9.41 14.67
CA CYS A 75 -3.79 8.00 14.28
C CYS A 75 -3.26 7.04 15.37
N GLY A 76 -2.80 7.57 16.51
CA GLY A 76 -2.27 6.78 17.63
C GLY A 76 -0.80 6.35 17.50
N TYR A 77 -0.13 6.70 16.40
CA TYR A 77 1.29 6.41 16.16
C TYR A 77 2.05 7.68 15.74
N VAL A 78 3.25 7.86 16.29
CA VAL A 78 4.20 8.87 15.86
C VAL A 78 5.26 8.20 15.00
N LEU A 79 5.07 8.24 13.68
CA LEU A 79 5.95 7.60 12.71
C LEU A 79 6.80 8.65 11.98
N PRO A 80 8.10 8.76 12.29
CA PRO A 80 9.02 9.60 11.52
C PRO A 80 9.16 9.07 10.09
N PHE A 81 9.18 9.98 9.12
CA PHE A 81 9.36 9.62 7.72
C PHE A 81 10.16 10.66 6.93
N THR A 82 10.68 10.22 5.79
CA THR A 82 11.27 11.06 4.73
C THR A 82 10.71 10.59 3.39
N VAL A 83 10.24 11.52 2.56
CA VAL A 83 9.77 11.27 1.20
C VAL A 83 10.68 11.95 0.18
N GLU A 84 11.05 11.22 -0.86
CA GLU A 84 11.79 11.71 -2.02
C GLU A 84 11.02 11.39 -3.31
N PHE A 85 11.05 12.29 -4.29
CA PHE A 85 10.30 12.10 -5.54
C PHE A 85 11.26 11.92 -6.72
N HIS A 86 11.03 10.87 -7.51
CA HIS A 86 11.86 10.52 -8.65
C HIS A 86 11.01 10.50 -9.93
N GLN A 87 11.54 11.10 -11.00
CA GLN A 87 10.92 11.11 -12.34
C GLN A 87 11.18 9.81 -13.13
N GLY A 88 12.10 8.98 -12.64
CA GLY A 88 12.65 7.79 -13.30
C GLY A 88 14.14 7.65 -13.02
N GLY A 89 14.79 6.57 -13.48
CA GLY A 89 16.23 6.35 -13.29
C GLY A 89 16.74 5.05 -13.93
N VAL A 90 18.05 4.93 -14.09
CA VAL A 90 18.68 3.69 -14.61
C VAL A 90 18.60 2.60 -13.54
N ALA A 91 18.13 1.41 -13.93
CA ALA A 91 18.16 0.22 -13.09
C ALA A 91 19.59 -0.03 -12.57
N SER A 92 19.81 -0.04 -11.27
CA SER A 92 21.11 -0.40 -10.70
C SER A 92 21.34 -1.91 -10.87
N ARG A 93 22.61 -2.33 -11.01
CA ARG A 93 23.02 -3.73 -11.28
C ARG A 93 22.61 -4.76 -10.21
N PHE A 94 22.07 -4.31 -9.09
CA PHE A 94 21.50 -5.14 -8.03
C PHE A 94 20.03 -4.76 -7.81
N ILE A 95 19.24 -4.71 -8.87
CA ILE A 95 17.83 -5.05 -8.72
C ILE A 95 17.85 -6.56 -8.57
N ILE A 96 17.71 -7.04 -7.32
CA ILE A 96 17.26 -8.41 -7.12
C ILE A 96 15.99 -8.51 -7.96
N GLU A 97 16.01 -9.40 -8.95
CA GLU A 97 14.85 -9.73 -9.77
C GLU A 97 13.74 -10.22 -8.83
N ASP A 98 12.99 -9.27 -8.27
CA ASP A 98 11.85 -9.49 -7.38
C ASP A 98 10.80 -8.41 -7.73
N PRO A 99 9.55 -8.78 -8.05
CA PRO A 99 8.56 -7.95 -8.75
C PRO A 99 7.82 -6.96 -7.83
N THR A 100 8.54 -6.30 -6.93
CA THR A 100 8.15 -5.86 -5.57
C THR A 100 7.74 -4.39 -5.41
N GLY A 101 7.12 -3.77 -6.42
CA GLY A 101 6.42 -2.48 -6.23
C GLY A 101 7.17 -1.22 -6.69
N VAL A 102 8.29 -1.37 -7.41
CA VAL A 102 8.84 -0.26 -8.20
C VAL A 102 8.00 -0.12 -9.48
N PRO A 103 7.34 1.04 -9.73
CA PRO A 103 6.58 1.23 -10.96
C PRO A 103 7.51 1.16 -12.16
N VAL A 104 7.10 0.49 -13.24
CA VAL A 104 7.85 0.44 -14.51
C VAL A 104 7.18 1.39 -15.51
N GLY A 105 7.97 2.27 -16.10
CA GLY A 105 7.55 3.22 -17.12
C GLY A 105 7.48 2.60 -18.53
N PRO A 106 7.00 3.35 -19.53
CA PRO A 106 6.80 2.86 -20.90
C PRO A 106 8.08 2.32 -21.57
N ASP A 107 9.23 2.87 -21.19
CA ASP A 107 10.54 2.50 -21.74
C ASP A 107 11.18 1.29 -21.02
N GLY A 108 10.43 0.60 -20.15
CA GLY A 108 10.90 -0.54 -19.37
C GLY A 108 11.80 -0.19 -18.17
N GLY A 109 12.15 1.09 -18.00
CA GLY A 109 12.85 1.59 -16.82
C GLY A 109 11.92 1.94 -15.66
N PRO A 110 12.43 2.13 -14.44
CA PRO A 110 11.67 2.66 -13.31
C PRO A 110 10.91 3.94 -13.69
N GLY A 111 9.59 3.92 -13.50
CA GLY A 111 8.69 5.05 -13.70
C GLY A 111 8.72 6.06 -12.54
N PRO A 112 7.94 7.15 -12.66
CA PRO A 112 7.80 8.14 -11.61
C PRO A 112 7.25 7.55 -10.31
N ARG A 113 7.93 7.82 -9.19
CA ARG A 113 7.58 7.28 -7.88
C ARG A 113 8.01 8.21 -6.76
N ALA A 114 7.35 8.07 -5.62
CA ALA A 114 7.86 8.52 -4.34
C ALA A 114 8.58 7.36 -3.65
N GLU A 115 9.76 7.62 -3.11
CA GLU A 115 10.49 6.75 -2.19
C GLU A 115 10.24 7.28 -0.78
N VAL A 116 9.65 6.46 0.08
CA VAL A 116 9.31 6.86 1.45
C VAL A 116 10.04 5.97 2.43
N PHE A 117 10.94 6.58 3.18
CA PHE A 117 11.56 5.93 4.33
C PHE A 117 10.74 6.20 5.56
N VAL A 118 10.29 5.15 6.25
CA VAL A 118 9.53 5.25 7.50
C VAL A 118 10.31 4.56 8.61
N THR A 119 10.46 5.23 9.75
CA THR A 119 10.86 4.57 11.00
C THR A 119 9.60 3.95 11.60
N ASP A 120 9.50 2.64 11.51
CA ASP A 120 8.33 1.88 11.97
C ASP A 120 8.29 1.79 13.51
N ILE A 121 7.25 1.16 14.02
CA ILE A 121 6.92 1.01 15.44
C ILE A 121 8.01 0.24 16.20
N ASP A 122 8.75 -0.64 15.52
CA ASP A 122 9.91 -1.35 16.08
C ASP A 122 11.23 -0.58 15.97
N GLY A 123 11.20 0.67 15.50
CA GLY A 123 12.37 1.53 15.32
C GLY A 123 13.19 1.22 14.07
N VAL A 124 12.80 0.24 13.27
CA VAL A 124 13.50 -0.10 12.03
C VAL A 124 13.06 0.84 10.92
N ARG A 125 14.05 1.37 10.18
CA ARG A 125 13.81 2.21 9.00
C ARG A 125 13.56 1.31 7.78
N ARG A 126 12.39 1.47 7.16
CA ARG A 126 11.94 0.69 5.99
C ARG A 126 11.69 1.60 4.79
N LEU A 127 11.98 1.11 3.59
CA LEU A 127 11.75 1.82 2.33
C LEU A 127 10.47 1.29 1.67
N PHE A 128 9.59 2.21 1.29
CA PHE A 128 8.38 1.95 0.52
C PHE A 128 8.41 2.74 -0.78
N PHE A 129 7.84 2.16 -1.83
CA PHE A 129 7.65 2.82 -3.12
C PHE A 129 6.17 3.13 -3.32
N SER A 130 5.86 4.39 -3.65
CA SER A 130 4.51 4.81 -4.01
C SER A 130 4.50 5.34 -5.45
N PRO A 131 3.78 4.70 -6.39
CA PRO A 131 3.68 5.16 -7.76
C PRO A 131 3.10 6.58 -7.85
N LEU A 132 3.68 7.42 -8.70
CA LEU A 132 3.12 8.74 -8.98
C LEU A 132 2.23 8.66 -10.23
N GLY A 133 1.01 9.20 -10.12
CA GLY A 133 0.08 9.25 -11.23
C GLY A 133 0.57 10.14 -12.40
N PRO A 134 -0.02 9.98 -13.59
CA PRO A 134 0.40 10.69 -14.81
C PRO A 134 0.23 12.22 -14.74
N ASN A 135 -0.48 12.73 -13.74
CA ASN A 135 -0.75 14.15 -13.53
C ASN A 135 0.27 14.84 -12.61
N VAL A 136 1.20 14.09 -12.02
CA VAL A 136 2.29 14.72 -11.27
C VAL A 136 3.20 15.45 -12.25
N ARG A 137 3.48 16.72 -11.94
CA ARG A 137 4.40 17.57 -12.71
C ARG A 137 5.58 17.88 -11.80
N PHE A 138 6.76 17.64 -12.32
CA PHE A 138 7.98 18.00 -11.63
C PHE A 138 8.47 19.31 -12.22
N GLU A 139 8.49 20.34 -11.39
CA GLU A 139 9.05 21.62 -11.80
C GLU A 139 10.57 21.50 -11.92
N LYS A 140 11.10 21.94 -13.06
CA LYS A 140 12.55 22.04 -13.24
C LYS A 140 13.02 23.21 -12.40
N ARG A 141 13.88 22.96 -11.40
CA ARG A 141 14.51 24.07 -10.65
C ARG A 141 15.16 25.01 -11.66
N PRO A 142 14.85 26.32 -11.67
CA PRO A 142 15.52 27.25 -12.56
C PRO A 142 17.02 27.17 -12.32
N ALA A 143 17.80 27.14 -13.40
CA ALA A 143 19.25 27.16 -13.30
C ALA A 143 19.64 28.39 -12.47
N ALA A 144 20.42 28.18 -11.42
CA ALA A 144 20.95 29.30 -10.64
C ALA A 144 21.78 30.16 -11.60
N SER A 145 21.36 31.40 -11.81
CA SER A 145 22.15 32.40 -12.53
C SER A 145 23.36 32.72 -11.66
N SER A 146 24.52 32.21 -12.06
CA SER A 146 25.84 32.61 -11.55
C SER A 146 26.26 33.96 -12.11
#